data_AF-A0A0R2LUV8-F1
#
_entry.id   AF-A0A0R2LUV8-F1
#
_cell.length_a   1.000
_cell.length_b   1.000
_cell.length_c   1.000
_cell.angle_alpha   90.00
_cell.angle_beta   90.00
_cell.angle_gamma   90.00
#
_symmetry.space_group_name_H-M   'P 1'
#
loop_
_entity.id
_entity.type
_entity.pdbx_description
1 polymer ?
#
loop_
_entity_poly.entity_id
_entity_poly.type
_entity_poly.pdbx_seq_one_letter_code
_entity_poly.pdbx_strand_id
1 'polypeptide(L)'
;MKKAALLLGVAGLIGTMGMGTVSQASSLVGTVQYHKFHGTATIKKNYKHFKLTSHQPNSDYKVIKTFSWKSAKLKAGSKVKIDRSASQATQYDWYRIKATSKHHTRRYWVYGQALNIK
;
A
#
# COMPACT_ATOMS: atom_id res chain seq x y z
N MET A 1 4.58 36.20 -44.99
CA MET A 1 3.18 36.45 -44.58
C MET A 1 3.04 36.24 -43.08
N LYS A 2 2.53 37.25 -42.37
CA LYS A 2 2.02 37.26 -40.97
C LYS A 2 3.04 37.01 -39.86
N LYS A 3 3.10 37.74 -38.74
CA LYS A 3 2.70 39.09 -38.27
C LYS A 3 3.41 39.18 -36.90
N ALA A 4 3.98 40.32 -36.58
CA ALA A 4 4.66 40.62 -35.32
C ALA A 4 3.71 40.59 -34.10
N ALA A 5 4.26 40.41 -32.89
CA ALA A 5 4.05 41.34 -31.76
C ALA A 5 4.89 40.93 -30.53
N LEU A 6 5.71 41.87 -30.07
CA LEU A 6 6.27 41.95 -28.73
C LEU A 6 5.16 42.10 -27.69
N LEU A 7 5.31 41.46 -26.53
CA LEU A 7 4.70 41.91 -25.28
C LEU A 7 5.79 42.12 -24.23
N LEU A 8 5.82 43.37 -23.77
CA LEU A 8 6.55 43.91 -22.62
C LEU A 8 5.93 43.44 -21.30
N GLY A 9 6.77 43.35 -20.26
CA GLY A 9 6.37 43.32 -18.84
C GLY A 9 6.71 41.99 -18.17
N VAL A 10 7.30 41.91 -16.98
CA VAL A 10 7.61 42.91 -15.93
C VAL A 10 8.86 42.38 -15.21
N ALA A 11 9.83 43.27 -14.97
CA ALA A 11 10.87 43.03 -13.99
C ALA A 11 10.25 43.02 -12.58
N GLY A 12 10.34 41.88 -11.89
CA GLY A 12 9.94 41.74 -10.50
C GLY A 12 10.94 40.87 -9.75
N LEU A 13 11.91 41.51 -9.09
CA LEU A 13 12.76 40.90 -8.07
C LEU A 13 11.96 40.78 -6.79
N ILE A 14 11.56 39.57 -6.36
CA ILE A 14 11.17 39.33 -4.96
C ILE A 14 11.53 37.90 -4.53
N GLY A 15 12.42 37.80 -3.55
CA GLY A 15 12.38 36.77 -2.50
C GLY A 15 12.84 35.36 -2.86
N THR A 16 14.08 35.03 -2.53
CA THR A 16 14.50 33.68 -2.16
C THR A 16 13.59 33.13 -1.06
N MET A 17 12.62 32.31 -1.45
CA MET A 17 11.98 31.35 -0.56
C MET A 17 12.19 29.98 -1.16
N GLY A 18 12.91 29.13 -0.42
CA GLY A 18 13.21 27.75 -0.80
C GLY A 18 11.93 26.98 -1.11
N MET A 19 11.58 26.91 -2.39
CA MET A 19 10.69 25.89 -2.92
C MET A 19 11.51 24.60 -2.93
N GLY A 20 11.50 23.89 -1.80
CA GLY A 20 11.89 22.49 -1.77
C GLY A 20 11.08 21.79 -2.85
N THR A 21 11.76 21.34 -3.90
CA THR A 21 11.17 20.45 -4.89
C THR A 21 10.70 19.23 -4.12
N VAL A 22 9.40 19.14 -3.84
CA VAL A 22 8.77 17.87 -3.47
C VAL A 22 8.88 17.01 -4.73
N SER A 23 10.03 16.34 -4.88
CA SER A 23 10.21 15.26 -5.83
C SER A 23 9.17 14.22 -5.44
N GLN A 24 8.03 14.25 -6.12
CA GLN A 24 7.03 13.21 -6.03
C GLN A 24 7.64 11.99 -6.68
N ALA A 25 8.34 11.19 -5.87
CA ALA A 25 8.86 9.90 -6.27
C ALA A 25 7.65 9.06 -6.68
N SER A 26 7.44 8.92 -7.98
CA SER A 26 6.55 7.91 -8.55
C SER A 26 7.12 6.57 -8.12
N SER A 27 6.55 5.96 -7.09
CA SER A 27 6.84 4.57 -6.78
C SER A 27 6.38 3.75 -7.97
N LEU A 28 7.30 3.42 -8.88
CA LEU A 28 7.07 2.48 -9.97
C LEU A 28 6.87 1.11 -9.34
N VAL A 29 5.67 0.87 -8.81
CA VAL A 29 5.25 -0.45 -8.36
C VAL A 29 5.16 -1.33 -9.61
N GLY A 30 5.75 -2.51 -9.53
CA GLY A 30 5.71 -3.48 -10.61
C GLY A 30 4.33 -4.12 -10.75
N THR A 31 4.15 -4.88 -11.82
CA THR A 31 2.95 -5.72 -11.99
C THR A 31 2.81 -6.69 -10.82
N VAL A 32 1.58 -6.83 -10.33
CA VAL A 32 1.26 -7.75 -9.22
C VAL A 32 1.37 -9.19 -9.70
N GLN A 33 2.17 -9.99 -9.01
CA GLN A 33 2.32 -11.42 -9.28
C GLN A 33 1.87 -12.22 -8.06
N TYR A 34 0.94 -13.16 -8.26
CA TYR A 34 0.39 -13.97 -7.18
C TYR A 34 1.10 -15.31 -7.06
N HIS A 35 1.38 -15.71 -5.81
CA HIS A 35 2.05 -16.97 -5.51
C HIS A 35 1.24 -17.80 -4.52
N LYS A 36 1.24 -19.12 -4.69
CA LYS A 36 0.70 -20.03 -3.67
C LYS A 36 1.61 -19.96 -2.44
N PHE A 37 1.01 -19.80 -1.28
CA PHE A 37 1.75 -19.77 -0.01
C PHE A 37 0.90 -20.43 1.05
N HIS A 38 1.48 -21.27 1.90
CA HIS A 38 0.79 -21.86 3.04
C HIS A 38 1.65 -21.68 4.27
N GLY A 39 1.16 -20.89 5.23
CA GLY A 39 1.93 -20.64 6.44
C GLY A 39 1.12 -19.96 7.53
N THR A 40 1.81 -19.58 8.59
CA THR A 40 1.23 -18.83 9.70
C THR A 40 2.06 -17.61 10.00
N ALA A 41 1.42 -16.57 10.51
CA ALA A 41 2.09 -15.36 10.93
C ALA A 41 1.47 -14.82 12.20
N THR A 42 2.19 -13.89 12.82
CA THR A 42 1.69 -13.09 13.93
C THR A 42 1.73 -11.62 13.55
N ILE A 43 0.71 -10.86 13.91
CA ILE A 43 0.64 -9.43 13.61
C ILE A 43 1.66 -8.66 14.48
N LYS A 44 2.53 -7.87 13.85
CA LYS A 44 3.55 -7.04 14.51
C LYS A 44 2.93 -5.85 15.26
N LYS A 45 3.70 -5.18 16.12
CA LYS A 45 3.23 -4.01 16.89
C LYS A 45 2.93 -2.78 16.01
N ASN A 46 3.64 -2.62 14.89
CA ASN A 46 3.50 -1.54 13.93
C ASN A 46 2.32 -1.71 12.95
N TYR A 47 1.46 -2.71 13.15
CA TYR A 47 0.38 -3.07 12.22
C TYR A 47 -0.57 -1.91 11.88
N LYS A 48 -0.73 -0.93 12.79
CA LYS A 48 -1.61 0.23 12.60
C LYS A 48 -1.17 1.17 11.48
N HIS A 49 0.10 1.11 11.06
CA HIS A 49 0.58 1.87 9.89
C HIS A 49 0.16 1.24 8.56
N PHE A 50 -0.46 0.05 8.59
CA PHE A 50 -0.86 -0.70 7.40
C PHE A 50 -2.36 -0.91 7.37
N LYS A 51 -2.89 -1.12 6.17
CA LYS A 51 -4.31 -1.33 5.91
C LYS A 51 -4.62 -2.80 5.68
N LEU A 52 -5.81 -3.23 6.10
CA LEU A 52 -6.41 -4.47 5.66
C LEU A 52 -7.27 -4.18 4.43
N THR A 53 -7.07 -4.91 3.35
CA THR A 53 -7.83 -4.70 2.10
C THR A 53 -8.52 -5.97 1.62
N SER A 54 -9.56 -5.84 0.79
CA SER A 54 -10.24 -7.01 0.18
C SER A 54 -9.38 -7.70 -0.87
N HIS A 55 -8.59 -6.92 -1.62
CA HIS A 55 -7.67 -7.36 -2.66
C HIS A 55 -6.29 -6.73 -2.46
N GLN A 56 -5.27 -7.29 -3.11
CA GLN A 56 -3.94 -6.72 -3.10
C GLN A 56 -3.98 -5.33 -3.78
N PRO A 57 -3.40 -4.27 -3.17
CA PRO A 57 -3.40 -2.94 -3.79
C PRO A 57 -2.57 -2.90 -5.07
N ASN A 58 -3.10 -2.31 -6.14
CA ASN A 58 -2.53 -2.32 -7.50
C ASN A 58 -2.83 -3.60 -8.31
N SER A 59 -3.70 -4.48 -7.81
CA SER A 59 -4.33 -5.51 -8.63
C SER A 59 -5.33 -4.93 -9.64
N ASP A 60 -5.84 -5.77 -10.54
CA ASP A 60 -6.84 -5.46 -11.56
C ASP A 60 -8.27 -5.23 -11.01
N TYR A 61 -8.46 -5.40 -9.70
CA TYR A 61 -9.76 -5.18 -9.06
C TYR A 61 -10.14 -3.69 -9.03
N LYS A 62 -11.26 -3.35 -9.67
CA LYS A 62 -11.79 -1.98 -9.77
C LYS A 62 -12.07 -1.32 -8.41
N VAL A 63 -12.49 -2.09 -7.42
CA VAL A 63 -12.86 -1.57 -6.09
C VAL A 63 -12.16 -2.39 -5.01
N ILE A 64 -11.25 -1.72 -4.29
CA ILE A 64 -10.53 -2.31 -3.17
C ILE A 64 -11.07 -1.72 -1.87
N LYS A 65 -11.80 -2.54 -1.11
CA LYS A 65 -12.36 -2.14 0.18
C LYS A 65 -11.26 -2.18 1.24
N THR A 66 -11.18 -1.13 2.06
CA THR A 66 -10.33 -1.11 3.25
C THR A 66 -11.16 -1.46 4.48
N PHE A 67 -10.57 -2.25 5.38
CA PHE A 67 -11.18 -2.65 6.65
C PHE A 67 -10.34 -2.15 7.82
N SER A 68 -11.00 -1.83 8.92
CA SER A 68 -10.28 -1.55 10.16
C SER A 68 -9.83 -2.86 10.83
N TRP A 69 -8.66 -2.82 11.46
CA TRP A 69 -8.16 -3.93 12.27
C TRP A 69 -9.13 -4.32 13.39
N LYS A 70 -9.82 -3.32 13.98
CA LYS A 70 -10.83 -3.53 15.01
C LYS A 70 -12.01 -4.36 14.50
N SER A 71 -12.55 -4.06 13.32
CA SER A 71 -13.68 -4.84 12.76
C SER A 71 -13.25 -6.25 12.35
N ALA A 72 -11.99 -6.44 11.97
CA ALA A 72 -11.40 -7.76 11.74
C ALA A 72 -11.13 -8.55 13.03
N LYS A 73 -11.27 -7.92 14.22
CA LYS A 73 -10.86 -8.48 15.53
C LYS A 73 -9.39 -8.93 15.55
N LEU A 74 -8.54 -8.21 14.81
CA LEU A 74 -7.11 -8.46 14.69
C LEU A 74 -6.32 -7.37 15.40
N LYS A 75 -5.32 -7.77 16.18
CA LYS A 75 -4.43 -6.86 16.93
C LYS A 75 -3.00 -7.41 16.92
N ALA A 76 -2.04 -6.62 17.40
CA ALA A 76 -0.69 -7.11 17.63
C ALA A 76 -0.71 -8.42 18.46
N GLY A 77 0.10 -9.41 18.05
CA GLY A 77 0.13 -10.73 18.68
C GLY A 77 -0.95 -11.71 18.19
N SER A 78 -1.96 -11.27 17.44
CA SER A 78 -2.94 -12.20 16.85
C SER A 78 -2.27 -13.13 15.84
N LYS A 79 -2.54 -14.44 15.98
CA LYS A 79 -2.12 -15.47 15.02
C LYS A 79 -3.06 -15.50 13.82
N VAL A 80 -2.49 -15.59 12.63
CA VAL A 80 -3.23 -15.68 11.36
C VAL A 80 -2.65 -16.78 10.47
N LYS A 81 -3.51 -17.37 9.63
CA LYS A 81 -3.10 -18.27 8.55
C LYS A 81 -2.92 -17.45 7.27
N ILE A 82 -1.94 -17.84 6.47
CA ILE A 82 -1.69 -17.27 5.14
C ILE A 82 -1.95 -18.37 4.11
N ASP A 83 -2.69 -18.04 3.06
CA ASP A 83 -2.98 -18.95 1.94
C ASP A 83 -2.55 -18.41 0.55
N ARG A 84 -1.99 -17.19 0.49
CA ARG A 84 -1.47 -16.57 -0.74
C ARG A 84 -0.52 -15.42 -0.40
N SER A 85 0.49 -15.21 -1.25
CA SER A 85 1.30 -13.99 -1.29
C SER A 85 1.20 -13.31 -2.65
N ALA A 86 1.63 -12.05 -2.71
CA ALA A 86 1.70 -11.28 -3.94
C ALA A 86 2.87 -10.30 -3.93
N SER A 87 3.73 -10.37 -4.94
CA SER A 87 4.86 -9.47 -5.15
C SER A 87 4.47 -8.36 -6.12
N GLN A 88 5.08 -7.17 -5.97
CA GLN A 88 4.85 -6.01 -6.86
C GLN A 88 6.10 -5.11 -6.95
N ALA A 89 7.29 -5.73 -6.93
CA ALA A 89 8.59 -5.04 -6.90
C ALA A 89 8.76 -4.02 -5.75
N THR A 90 8.06 -4.22 -4.63
CA THR A 90 8.26 -3.47 -3.39
C THR A 90 9.16 -4.24 -2.43
N GLN A 91 9.72 -3.57 -1.42
CA GLN A 91 10.60 -4.18 -0.42
C GLN A 91 9.96 -5.39 0.30
N TYR A 92 8.64 -5.37 0.50
CA TYR A 92 7.90 -6.49 1.07
C TYR A 92 6.75 -6.90 0.16
N ASP A 93 6.42 -8.18 0.22
CA ASP A 93 5.23 -8.74 -0.42
C ASP A 93 3.96 -8.43 0.36
N TRP A 94 2.82 -8.61 -0.31
CA TRP A 94 1.51 -8.64 0.31
C TRP A 94 1.09 -10.08 0.62
N TYR A 95 0.33 -10.25 1.69
CA TYR A 95 -0.11 -11.57 2.15
C TYR A 95 -1.60 -11.60 2.39
N ARG A 96 -2.25 -12.68 1.95
CA ARG A 96 -3.67 -12.92 2.21
C ARG A 96 -3.83 -13.70 3.50
N ILE A 97 -4.30 -13.02 4.54
CA ILE A 97 -4.45 -13.52 5.89
C ILE A 97 -5.90 -13.88 6.21
N LYS A 98 -6.07 -14.86 7.10
CA LYS A 98 -7.33 -15.14 7.81
C LYS A 98 -7.04 -15.42 9.28
N ALA A 99 -7.95 -15.05 10.17
CA ALA A 99 -7.82 -15.39 11.58
C ALA A 99 -7.84 -16.92 11.76
N THR A 100 -7.20 -17.42 12.81
CA THR A 100 -7.16 -18.87 13.10
C THR A 100 -8.45 -19.40 13.73
N SER A 101 -9.33 -18.53 14.20
CA SER A 101 -10.62 -18.91 14.81
C SER A 101 -11.55 -19.55 13.78
N LYS A 102 -12.21 -20.64 14.18
CA LYS A 102 -13.07 -21.48 13.32
C LYS A 102 -14.22 -20.71 12.66
N HIS A 103 -14.69 -19.63 13.28
CA HIS A 103 -15.82 -18.83 12.78
C HIS A 103 -15.40 -17.67 11.87
N HIS A 104 -14.09 -17.44 11.69
CA HIS A 104 -13.59 -16.32 10.88
C HIS A 104 -13.16 -16.81 9.50
N THR A 105 -14.08 -16.75 8.54
CA THR A 105 -13.85 -17.16 7.13
C THR A 105 -13.31 -16.02 6.25
N ARG A 106 -13.47 -14.77 6.71
CA ARG A 106 -13.07 -13.59 5.93
C ARG A 106 -11.55 -13.51 5.79
N ARG A 107 -11.12 -13.20 4.56
CA ARG A 107 -9.73 -13.02 4.18
C ARG A 107 -9.44 -11.55 3.94
N TYR A 108 -8.22 -11.15 4.26
CA TYR A 108 -7.73 -9.79 4.06
C TYR A 108 -6.35 -9.81 3.44
N TRP A 109 -6.03 -8.82 2.63
CA TRP A 109 -4.67 -8.56 2.19
C TRP A 109 -4.02 -7.54 3.11
N VAL A 110 -2.75 -7.76 3.44
CA VAL A 110 -1.94 -6.83 4.23
C VAL A 110 -0.49 -6.84 3.76
N TYR A 111 0.18 -5.70 3.88
CA TYR A 111 1.60 -5.56 3.57
C TYR A 111 2.46 -6.38 4.56
N GLY A 112 3.46 -7.09 4.04
CA GLY A 112 4.28 -8.04 4.80
C GLY A 112 5.01 -7.42 5.98
N GLN A 113 5.31 -6.12 5.93
CA GLN A 113 5.94 -5.41 7.05
C GLN A 113 5.06 -5.36 8.32
N ALA A 114 3.75 -5.59 8.20
CA ALA A 114 2.81 -5.73 9.32
C ALA A 114 2.86 -7.12 9.99
N LEU A 115 3.54 -8.09 9.39
CA LEU A 115 3.52 -9.49 9.79
C LEU A 115 4.90 -9.97 10.23
N ASN A 116 4.93 -10.83 11.24
CA ASN A 116 6.04 -11.71 11.55
C ASN A 116 5.70 -13.09 11.00
N ILE A 117 6.26 -13.41 9.83
CA ILE A 117 6.02 -14.67 9.12
C ILE A 117 6.96 -15.73 9.71
N LYS A 118 6.42 -16.93 9.92
CA LYS A 118 7.18 -18.08 10.43
C LYS A 118 7.41 -19.10 9.33
#